data_AF-A0A9I9CS33-F1
#
_entry.id   AF-A0A9I9CS33-F1
#
_cell.length_a   1.000
_cell.length_b   1.000
_cell.length_c   1.000
_cell.angle_alpha   90.00
_cell.angle_beta   90.00
_cell.angle_gamma   90.00
#
_symmetry.space_group_name_H-M   'P 1'
#
loop_
_entity.id
_entity.type
_entity.pdbx_description
1 polymer ?
#
loop_
_entity_poly.entity_id
_entity_poly.type
_entity_poly.pdbx_seq_one_letter_code
_entity_poly.pdbx_strand_id
1 'polypeptide(L)'
;MLLLYPTLIPRTSFNNEKMEFIQKTGLSQGDKLFKYVVTIICISRLETIRQKVANLKKFGFTEDEKFALIRRCPLILTLSVDKVQRNMTFILYSMELPAKVVLHYPFLLRFNLEAVRMLLAGKVEEMGLHLQIKGRSILSALRMPENRFLKKFVYSQPQDVADELMQFYQRAKAIKCLAETSRKNRNRRRRLNVRKTATEQLRTALFPIKITDDIENGN
;
A
#
# COMPACT_ATOMS: atom_id res chain seq x y z
N MET A 1 9.53 16.56 10.94
CA MET A 1 8.31 16.05 10.27
C MET A 1 7.22 17.11 10.31
N LEU A 2 6.64 17.47 11.46
CA LEU A 2 5.66 18.58 11.51
C LEU A 2 6.25 19.95 11.15
N LEU A 3 7.46 20.28 11.63
CA LEU A 3 8.17 21.51 11.24
C LEU A 3 8.55 21.56 9.75
N LEU A 4 8.66 20.40 9.09
CA LEU A 4 8.96 20.32 7.66
C LEU A 4 7.70 20.45 6.78
N TYR A 5 6.52 20.30 7.38
CA TYR A 5 5.24 20.37 6.69
C TYR A 5 4.24 21.16 7.54
N PRO A 6 4.36 22.50 7.59
CA PRO A 6 3.46 23.36 8.37
C PRO A 6 1.98 23.16 8.03
N THR A 7 1.69 22.72 6.80
CA THR A 7 0.34 22.36 6.33
C THR A 7 -0.29 21.15 7.02
N LEU A 8 0.47 20.40 7.82
CA LEU A 8 -0.03 19.30 8.65
C LEU A 8 -0.53 19.77 10.02
N ILE A 9 -0.08 20.92 10.52
CA ILE A 9 -0.44 21.45 11.85
C ILE A 9 -1.95 21.70 11.99
N PRO A 10 -2.66 22.30 11.01
CA PRO A 10 -4.10 22.47 11.12
C PRO A 10 -4.88 21.13 11.06
N ARG A 11 -4.25 20.07 10.55
CA ARG A 11 -4.86 18.74 10.39
C ARG A 11 -4.56 17.82 11.57
N THR A 12 -3.65 18.19 12.47
CA THR A 12 -3.38 17.41 13.67
C THR A 12 -4.46 17.67 14.71
N SER A 13 -5.09 16.60 15.20
CA SER A 13 -5.96 16.66 16.38
C SER A 13 -5.49 15.70 17.45
N PHE A 14 -5.58 16.13 18.71
CA PHE A 14 -5.22 15.37 19.91
C PHE A 14 -6.51 15.04 20.65
N ASN A 15 -7.13 13.92 20.28
CA ASN A 15 -8.27 13.35 21.02
C ASN A 15 -7.73 12.32 22.02
N ASN A 16 -8.44 12.09 23.12
CA ASN A 16 -8.10 11.12 24.16
C ASN A 16 -7.81 9.72 23.58
N GLU A 17 -8.63 9.25 22.64
CA GLU A 17 -8.38 7.98 21.97
C GLU A 17 -7.09 7.95 21.15
N LYS A 18 -6.74 9.04 20.46
CA LYS A 18 -5.47 9.12 19.71
C LYS A 18 -4.28 9.05 20.67
N MET A 19 -4.40 9.67 21.84
CA MET A 19 -3.40 9.58 22.90
C MET A 19 -3.29 8.14 23.43
N GLU A 20 -4.41 7.44 23.60
CA GLU A 20 -4.42 6.02 23.96
C GLU A 20 -3.73 5.15 22.90
N PHE A 21 -4.00 5.36 21.61
CA PHE A 21 -3.29 4.65 20.53
C PHE A 21 -1.77 4.89 20.59
N ILE A 22 -1.34 6.12 20.89
CA ILE A 22 0.08 6.47 21.04
C ILE A 22 0.67 5.75 22.27
N GLN A 23 -0.02 5.79 23.41
CA GLN A 23 0.41 5.12 24.65
C GLN A 23 0.54 3.60 24.47
N LYS A 24 -0.40 2.95 23.77
CA LYS A 24 -0.35 1.52 23.45
C LYS A 24 0.89 1.11 22.63
N THR A 25 1.51 2.02 21.88
CA THR A 25 2.80 1.72 21.21
C THR A 25 3.98 1.62 22.18
N GLY A 26 3.82 2.12 23.40
CA GLY A 26 4.84 2.16 24.46
C GLY A 26 6.05 3.03 24.12
N LEU A 27 5.98 3.89 23.11
CA LEU A 27 7.11 4.74 22.70
C LEU A 27 7.27 5.90 23.69
N SER A 28 8.53 6.15 24.06
CA SER A 28 8.93 7.31 24.83
C SER A 28 9.24 8.49 23.90
N GLN A 29 9.20 9.72 24.43
CA GLN A 29 9.50 10.92 23.63
C GLN A 29 10.92 10.94 23.02
N GLY A 30 11.88 10.24 23.65
CA GLY A 30 13.25 10.09 23.16
C GLY A 30 13.41 9.12 21.99
N ASP A 31 12.40 8.29 21.70
CA ASP A 31 12.48 7.32 20.62
C ASP A 31 12.46 7.99 19.24
N LYS A 32 13.38 7.57 18.36
CA LYS A 32 13.45 8.10 16.98
C LYS A 32 12.14 7.98 16.20
N LEU A 33 11.34 6.96 16.51
CA LEU A 33 10.06 6.67 15.88
C LEU A 33 8.86 7.39 16.53
N PHE A 34 9.01 7.94 17.74
CA PHE A 34 7.94 8.63 18.46
C PHE A 34 7.31 9.73 17.61
N LYS A 35 8.13 10.63 17.08
CA LYS A 35 7.66 11.71 16.19
C LYS A 35 6.87 11.21 14.99
N TYR A 36 7.21 10.03 14.43
CA TYR A 36 6.51 9.46 13.28
C TYR A 36 5.15 8.87 13.67
N VAL A 37 5.10 8.10 14.78
CA VAL A 37 3.85 7.56 15.31
C VAL A 37 2.87 8.68 15.64
N VAL A 38 3.31 9.66 16.44
CA VAL A 38 2.49 10.81 16.82
C VAL A 38 2.01 11.55 15.59
N THR A 39 2.90 11.88 14.65
CA THR A 39 2.51 12.59 13.42
C THR A 39 1.44 11.82 12.66
N ILE A 40 1.64 10.52 12.39
CA ILE A 40 0.72 9.71 11.58
C ILE A 40 -0.63 9.55 12.26
N ILE A 41 -0.65 9.29 13.57
CA ILE A 41 -1.90 9.14 14.34
C ILE A 41 -2.65 10.47 14.42
N CYS A 42 -1.95 11.56 14.70
CA CYS A 42 -2.58 12.87 14.89
C CYS A 42 -3.18 13.44 13.59
N ILE A 43 -2.54 13.25 12.43
CA ILE A 43 -3.09 13.70 11.13
C ILE A 43 -4.16 12.78 10.55
N SER A 44 -4.23 11.52 11.01
CA SER A 44 -5.19 10.54 10.49
C SER A 44 -6.56 10.72 11.11
N ARG A 45 -7.61 10.40 10.35
CA ARG A 45 -8.98 10.28 10.89
C ARG A 45 -9.04 9.09 11.84
N LEU A 46 -9.81 9.23 12.91
CA LEU A 46 -9.92 8.19 13.94
C LEU A 46 -10.51 6.89 13.38
N GLU A 47 -11.56 6.96 12.55
CA GLU A 47 -12.13 5.75 11.93
C GLU A 47 -11.11 5.04 11.03
N THR A 48 -10.25 5.81 10.33
CA THR A 48 -9.20 5.25 9.48
C THR A 48 -8.16 4.48 10.29
N ILE A 49 -7.75 5.00 11.46
CA ILE A 49 -6.82 4.29 12.35
C ILE A 49 -7.46 2.98 12.84
N ARG A 50 -8.69 3.06 13.38
CA ARG A 50 -9.43 1.89 13.86
C ARG A 50 -9.58 0.83 12.78
N GLN A 51 -9.96 1.23 11.56
CA GLN A 51 -10.09 0.32 10.42
C GLN A 51 -8.76 -0.37 10.07
N LYS A 52 -7.64 0.36 10.07
CA LYS A 52 -6.31 -0.21 9.76
C LYS A 52 -5.81 -1.14 10.85
N VAL A 53 -6.02 -0.81 12.12
CA VAL A 53 -5.68 -1.67 13.25
C VAL A 53 -6.56 -2.92 13.27
N ALA A 54 -7.86 -2.80 13.03
CA ALA A 54 -8.79 -3.93 12.92
C ALA A 54 -8.45 -4.87 11.76
N ASN A 55 -7.94 -4.33 10.65
CA ASN A 55 -7.49 -5.15 9.52
C ASN A 55 -6.37 -6.13 9.90
N LEU A 56 -5.49 -5.76 10.83
CA LEU A 56 -4.43 -6.66 11.30
C LEU A 56 -4.99 -7.84 12.12
N LYS A 57 -6.08 -7.63 12.87
CA LYS A 57 -6.74 -8.70 13.65
C LYS A 57 -7.18 -9.87 12.77
N LYS A 58 -7.55 -9.60 11.51
CA LYS A 58 -7.96 -10.63 10.53
C LYS A 58 -6.88 -11.66 10.21
N PHE A 59 -5.61 -11.34 10.50
CA PHE A 59 -4.47 -12.22 10.29
C PHE A 59 -3.98 -12.89 11.58
N GLY A 60 -4.77 -12.85 12.65
CA GLY A 60 -4.46 -13.52 13.92
C GLY A 60 -3.51 -12.75 14.84
N PHE A 61 -3.24 -11.46 14.57
CA PHE A 61 -2.43 -10.63 15.47
C PHE A 61 -3.21 -10.24 16.73
N THR A 62 -2.59 -10.45 17.89
CA THR A 62 -3.07 -9.96 19.20
C THR A 62 -3.00 -8.42 19.28
N GLU A 63 -3.64 -7.81 20.29
CA GLU A 63 -3.54 -6.36 20.51
C GLU A 63 -2.07 -5.92 20.63
N ASP A 64 -1.30 -6.58 21.49
CA ASP A 64 0.11 -6.24 21.74
C ASP A 64 0.95 -6.38 20.46
N GLU A 65 0.75 -7.43 19.67
CA GLU A 65 1.47 -7.62 18.41
C GLU A 65 1.15 -6.52 17.38
N LYS A 66 -0.11 -6.07 17.31
CA LYS A 66 -0.49 -4.97 16.41
C LYS A 66 0.23 -3.68 16.79
N PHE A 67 0.25 -3.34 18.07
CA PHE A 67 0.91 -2.13 18.55
C PHE A 67 2.44 -2.23 18.50
N ALA A 68 3.01 -3.42 18.72
CA ALA A 68 4.42 -3.69 18.49
C ALA A 68 4.82 -3.49 17.01
N LEU A 69 3.94 -3.90 16.07
CA LEU A 69 4.16 -3.69 14.64
C LEU A 69 4.11 -2.20 14.27
N ILE A 70 3.14 -1.45 14.82
CA ILE A 70 3.03 0.02 14.63
C ILE A 70 4.25 0.72 15.22
N ARG A 71 4.67 0.34 16.42
CA ARG A 71 5.87 0.85 17.10
C ARG A 71 7.10 0.73 16.21
N ARG A 72 7.32 -0.46 15.62
CA ARG A 72 8.48 -0.76 14.78
C ARG A 72 8.38 -0.12 13.38
N CYS A 73 7.18 0.00 12.84
CA CYS A 73 6.94 0.53 11.51
C CYS A 73 5.65 1.39 11.46
N PRO A 74 5.71 2.66 11.87
CA PRO A 74 4.54 3.54 11.91
C PRO A 74 3.87 3.73 10.54
N LEU A 75 4.67 3.59 9.49
CA LEU A 75 4.27 3.76 8.09
C LEU A 75 3.27 2.70 7.60
N ILE A 76 3.03 1.62 8.34
CA ILE A 76 1.95 0.69 7.98
C ILE A 76 0.58 1.37 8.03
N LEU A 77 0.39 2.36 8.92
CA LEU A 77 -0.84 3.13 9.03
C LEU A 77 -1.05 4.09 7.85
N THR A 78 -0.07 4.25 6.94
CA THR A 78 -0.25 5.02 5.70
C THR A 78 -0.68 4.15 4.52
N LEU A 79 -0.59 2.81 4.63
CA LEU A 79 -1.00 1.88 3.59
C LEU A 79 -2.53 1.75 3.50
N SER A 80 -3.07 1.41 2.33
CA SER A 80 -4.48 1.05 2.21
C SER A 80 -4.74 -0.33 2.81
N VAL A 81 -5.98 -0.56 3.26
CA VAL A 81 -6.43 -1.87 3.76
C VAL A 81 -6.19 -2.95 2.71
N ASP A 82 -6.57 -2.71 1.45
CA ASP A 82 -6.38 -3.63 0.33
C ASP A 82 -4.91 -3.98 0.10
N LYS A 83 -4.00 -3.01 0.28
CA LYS A 83 -2.56 -3.23 0.10
C LYS A 83 -2.03 -4.19 1.17
N VAL A 84 -2.41 -3.96 2.42
CA VAL A 84 -2.02 -4.85 3.53
C VAL A 84 -2.60 -6.24 3.32
N GLN A 85 -3.88 -6.35 2.94
CA GLN A 85 -4.52 -7.64 2.69
C GLN A 85 -3.83 -8.39 1.55
N ARG A 86 -3.62 -7.75 0.40
CA ARG A 86 -2.91 -8.35 -0.74
C ARG A 86 -1.52 -8.85 -0.35
N ASN A 87 -0.78 -8.06 0.41
CA ASN A 87 0.56 -8.44 0.85
C ASN A 87 0.53 -9.59 1.88
N MET A 88 -0.43 -9.60 2.80
CA MET A 88 -0.61 -10.71 3.73
C MET A 88 -1.00 -12.01 3.04
N THR A 89 -1.96 -11.98 2.11
CA THR A 89 -2.33 -13.14 1.29
C THR A 89 -1.10 -13.69 0.56
N PHE A 90 -0.28 -12.82 -0.02
CA PHE A 90 0.96 -13.26 -0.67
C PHE A 90 1.93 -13.95 0.29
N ILE A 91 2.15 -13.38 1.47
CA ILE A 91 3.05 -13.96 2.48
C ILE A 91 2.54 -15.35 2.93
N LEU A 92 1.24 -15.47 3.17
CA LEU A 92 0.64 -16.70 3.69
C LEU A 92 0.56 -17.82 2.64
N TYR A 93 0.10 -17.50 1.43
CA TYR A 93 -0.25 -18.51 0.43
C TYR A 93 0.81 -18.69 -0.66
N SER A 94 1.57 -17.65 -1.01
CA SER A 94 2.57 -17.75 -2.08
C SER A 94 3.98 -17.96 -1.56
N MET A 95 4.30 -17.40 -0.39
CA MET A 95 5.59 -17.63 0.26
C MET A 95 5.54 -18.72 1.32
N GLU A 96 4.33 -19.22 1.64
CA GLU A 96 4.08 -20.20 2.70
C GLU A 96 4.71 -19.83 4.05
N LEU A 97 4.79 -18.51 4.32
CA LEU A 97 5.38 -17.99 5.55
C LEU A 97 4.28 -17.72 6.60
N PRO A 98 4.55 -17.96 7.89
CA PRO A 98 3.60 -17.64 8.94
C PRO A 98 3.35 -16.14 9.03
N ALA A 99 2.12 -15.71 9.32
CA ALA A 99 1.74 -14.30 9.47
C ALA A 99 2.71 -13.50 10.35
N LYS A 100 3.17 -14.13 11.45
CA LYS A 100 4.06 -13.54 12.44
C LYS A 100 5.43 -13.12 11.89
N VAL A 101 5.85 -13.59 10.71
CA VAL A 101 7.08 -13.12 10.03
C VAL A 101 7.08 -11.60 9.84
N VAL A 102 5.91 -10.99 9.68
CA VAL A 102 5.73 -9.55 9.49
C VAL A 102 6.13 -8.74 10.72
N LEU A 103 6.04 -9.31 11.93
CA LEU A 103 6.46 -8.63 13.16
C LEU A 103 7.98 -8.38 13.16
N HIS A 104 8.75 -9.31 12.61
CA HIS A 104 10.20 -9.19 12.44
C HIS A 104 10.57 -8.38 11.19
N TYR A 105 9.77 -8.50 10.12
CA TYR A 105 10.02 -7.87 8.82
C TYR A 105 8.82 -7.01 8.34
N PRO A 106 8.53 -5.87 8.99
CA PRO A 106 7.35 -5.04 8.64
C PRO A 106 7.38 -4.47 7.22
N PHE A 107 8.56 -4.44 6.58
CA PHE A 107 8.71 -3.96 5.21
C PHE A 107 7.94 -4.82 4.20
N LEU A 108 7.63 -6.08 4.53
CA LEU A 108 6.84 -6.98 3.67
C LEU A 108 5.44 -6.41 3.37
N LEU A 109 4.84 -5.68 4.32
CA LEU A 109 3.55 -5.02 4.10
C LEU A 109 3.64 -3.78 3.21
N ARG A 110 4.80 -3.12 3.23
CA ARG A 110 5.05 -1.93 2.39
C ARG A 110 5.54 -2.28 1.00
N PHE A 111 6.08 -3.48 0.82
CA PHE A 111 6.70 -3.86 -0.42
C PHE A 111 5.68 -3.77 -1.56
N ASN A 112 6.09 -3.12 -2.64
CA ASN A 112 5.40 -3.27 -3.90
C ASN A 112 5.75 -4.66 -4.39
N LEU A 113 4.84 -5.61 -4.16
CA LEU A 113 4.86 -6.91 -4.79
C LEU A 113 5.03 -6.70 -6.30
N GLU A 114 6.27 -6.73 -6.76
CA GLU A 114 6.56 -6.78 -8.18
C GLU A 114 6.16 -8.18 -8.58
N ALA A 115 4.92 -8.32 -9.05
CA ALA A 115 4.36 -9.59 -9.50
C ALA A 115 5.34 -10.33 -10.43
N VAL A 116 6.12 -9.58 -11.20
CA VAL A 116 7.21 -10.07 -12.06
C VAL A 116 8.28 -10.87 -11.31
N ARG A 117 8.75 -10.40 -10.13
CA ARG A 117 9.74 -11.14 -9.32
C ARG A 117 9.15 -12.41 -8.69
N MET A 118 7.85 -12.40 -8.44
CA MET A 118 7.10 -13.55 -7.90
C MET A 118 6.92 -14.61 -8.97
N LEU A 119 6.51 -14.19 -10.17
CA LEU A 119 6.43 -15.05 -11.35
C LEU A 119 7.79 -15.65 -11.68
N LEU A 120 8.86 -14.86 -11.56
CA LEU A 120 10.21 -15.36 -11.78
C LEU A 120 10.60 -16.41 -10.75
N ALA A 121 10.31 -16.20 -9.47
CA ALA A 121 10.57 -17.20 -8.43
C ALA A 121 9.84 -18.52 -8.73
N GLY A 122 8.55 -18.46 -9.11
CA GLY A 122 7.78 -19.65 -9.50
C GLY A 122 8.32 -20.32 -10.78
N LYS A 123 8.76 -19.56 -11.79
CA LYS A 123 9.36 -20.12 -13.02
C LYS A 123 10.70 -20.81 -12.74
N VAL A 124 11.47 -20.27 -11.81
CA VAL A 124 12.74 -20.89 -11.39
C VAL A 124 12.48 -22.20 -10.64
N GLU A 125 11.45 -22.26 -9.79
CA GLU A 125 11.00 -23.52 -9.15
C GLU A 125 10.48 -24.53 -10.17
N GLU A 126 9.68 -24.11 -11.16
CA GLU A 126 9.19 -24.94 -12.27
C GLU A 126 10.33 -25.56 -13.08
N MET A 127 11.42 -24.82 -13.29
CA MET A 127 12.62 -25.29 -13.99
C MET A 127 13.47 -26.26 -13.15
N GLY A 128 13.04 -26.63 -11.94
CA GLY A 128 13.81 -27.52 -11.05
C GLY A 128 15.11 -26.89 -10.56
N LEU A 129 15.32 -25.60 -10.80
CA LEU A 129 16.46 -24.87 -10.30
C LEU A 129 16.20 -24.66 -8.82
N HIS A 130 16.86 -25.48 -7.99
CA HIS A 130 16.81 -25.31 -6.56
C HIS A 130 17.41 -23.95 -6.24
N LEU A 131 16.55 -22.94 -6.13
CA LEU A 131 16.89 -21.68 -5.54
C LEU A 131 17.54 -22.08 -4.22
N GLN A 132 18.84 -21.80 -4.06
CA GLN A 132 19.54 -21.89 -2.77
C GLN A 132 18.98 -20.85 -1.77
N ILE A 133 17.70 -20.54 -1.90
CA ILE A 133 16.99 -19.54 -1.16
C ILE A 133 16.29 -20.24 0.00
N LYS A 134 17.08 -20.63 1.01
CA LYS A 134 16.53 -20.81 2.36
C LYS A 134 15.85 -19.50 2.78
N GLY A 135 14.71 -19.56 3.47
CA GLY A 135 13.76 -18.43 3.67
C GLY A 135 14.35 -17.01 3.93
N ARG A 136 15.46 -16.87 4.65
CA ARG A 136 16.18 -15.58 4.82
C ARG A 136 16.64 -14.95 3.49
N SER A 137 17.00 -15.76 2.50
CA SER A 137 17.49 -15.30 1.19
C SER A 137 16.33 -14.80 0.30
N ILE A 138 15.09 -15.29 0.46
CA ILE A 138 13.89 -14.82 -0.29
C ILE A 138 13.54 -13.41 0.20
N LEU A 139 13.53 -13.22 1.53
CA LEU A 139 13.27 -11.92 2.15
C LEU A 139 14.31 -10.87 1.74
N SER A 140 15.55 -11.30 1.57
CA SER A 140 16.65 -10.47 1.07
C SER A 140 16.51 -10.16 -0.43
N ALA A 141 16.06 -11.12 -1.23
CA ALA A 141 15.78 -10.98 -2.66
C ALA A 141 14.66 -9.95 -2.94
N LEU A 142 13.61 -9.97 -2.11
CA LEU A 142 12.53 -8.99 -2.22
C LEU A 142 13.03 -7.57 -1.92
N ARG A 143 13.97 -7.41 -0.98
CA ARG A 143 14.46 -6.08 -0.59
C ARG A 143 15.48 -5.48 -1.56
N MET A 144 16.18 -6.27 -2.35
CA MET A 144 17.28 -5.77 -3.17
C MET A 144 16.80 -5.01 -4.43
N PRO A 145 17.61 -4.07 -4.95
CA PRO A 145 17.32 -3.40 -6.22
C PRO A 145 17.30 -4.40 -7.38
N GLU A 146 16.58 -4.07 -8.44
CA GLU A 146 16.32 -4.95 -9.59
C GLU A 146 17.61 -5.48 -10.23
N ASN A 147 18.61 -4.63 -10.45
CA ASN A 147 19.89 -5.02 -11.03
C ASN A 147 20.60 -6.11 -10.21
N ARG A 148 20.58 -5.98 -8.88
CA ARG A 148 21.19 -6.94 -7.95
C ARG A 148 20.42 -8.25 -7.93
N PHE A 149 19.09 -8.16 -8.04
CA PHE A 149 18.21 -9.31 -8.15
C PHE A 149 18.52 -10.12 -9.43
N LEU A 150 18.53 -9.47 -10.59
CA LEU A 150 18.83 -10.13 -11.87
C LEU A 150 20.23 -10.74 -11.88
N LYS A 151 21.23 -10.02 -11.36
CA LYS A 151 22.60 -10.57 -11.26
C LYS A 151 22.68 -11.86 -10.44
N LYS A 152 21.98 -11.90 -9.31
CA LYS A 152 22.05 -13.03 -8.38
C LYS A 152 21.16 -14.20 -8.77
N PHE A 153 20.00 -13.95 -9.37
CA PHE A 153 18.99 -14.99 -9.61
C PHE A 153 18.85 -15.39 -11.08
N VAL A 154 19.23 -14.52 -12.01
CA VAL A 154 19.15 -14.78 -13.45
C VAL A 154 20.53 -15.00 -14.04
N TYR A 155 21.42 -14.01 -13.98
CA TYR A 155 22.76 -14.09 -14.59
C TYR A 155 23.74 -15.03 -13.88
N SER A 156 23.38 -15.56 -12.71
CA SER A 156 24.18 -16.58 -12.01
C SER A 156 23.86 -18.00 -12.47
N GLN A 157 22.85 -18.18 -13.35
CA GLN A 157 22.46 -19.45 -13.93
C GLN A 157 23.23 -19.71 -15.25
N PRO A 158 23.24 -20.96 -15.74
CA PRO A 158 23.72 -21.27 -17.10
C PRO A 158 23.07 -20.36 -18.16
N GLN A 159 23.81 -20.04 -19.22
CA GLN A 159 23.46 -19.01 -20.21
C GLN A 159 22.07 -19.24 -20.83
N ASP A 160 21.79 -20.49 -21.22
CA ASP A 160 20.53 -21.00 -21.75
C ASP A 160 19.35 -20.74 -20.80
N VAL A 161 19.53 -21.05 -19.51
CA VAL A 161 18.55 -20.83 -18.46
C VAL A 161 18.35 -19.33 -18.17
N ALA A 162 19.45 -18.58 -18.12
CA ALA A 162 19.44 -17.15 -17.87
C ALA A 162 18.68 -16.40 -18.97
N ASP A 163 18.83 -16.80 -20.23
CA ASP A 163 18.13 -16.21 -21.36
C ASP A 163 16.62 -16.48 -21.30
N GLU A 164 16.20 -17.71 -20.97
CA GLU A 164 14.78 -18.02 -20.80
C GLU A 164 14.15 -17.25 -19.63
N LEU A 165 14.83 -17.21 -18.49
CA LEU A 165 14.40 -16.45 -17.31
C LEU A 165 14.31 -14.95 -17.60
N MET A 166 15.24 -14.40 -18.37
CA MET A 166 15.24 -12.99 -18.75
C MET A 166 14.09 -12.67 -19.72
N GLN A 167 13.84 -13.52 -20.72
CA GLN A 167 12.72 -13.35 -21.64
C GLN A 167 11.38 -13.40 -20.89
N PHE A 168 11.22 -14.35 -19.99
CA PHE A 168 10.05 -14.44 -19.13
C PHE A 168 9.87 -13.20 -18.26
N TYR A 169 10.96 -12.74 -17.63
CA TYR A 169 10.97 -11.54 -16.79
C TYR A 169 10.53 -10.29 -17.58
N GLN A 170 11.06 -10.10 -18.79
CA GLN A 170 10.71 -8.98 -19.66
C GLN A 170 9.23 -9.02 -20.09
N ARG A 171 8.72 -10.20 -20.49
CA ARG A 171 7.31 -10.39 -20.85
C ARG A 171 6.38 -10.06 -19.68
N ALA A 172 6.67 -10.59 -18.50
CA ALA A 172 5.88 -10.33 -17.29
C ALA A 172 5.93 -8.83 -16.89
N LYS A 173 7.07 -8.16 -17.07
CA LYS A 173 7.21 -6.72 -16.83
C LYS A 173 6.40 -5.88 -17.82
N ALA A 174 6.39 -6.24 -19.11
CA ALA A 174 5.62 -5.56 -20.13
C ALA A 174 4.11 -5.62 -19.87
N ILE A 175 3.58 -6.81 -19.50
CA ILE A 175 2.16 -7.01 -19.16
C ILE A 175 1.76 -6.13 -17.97
N LYS A 176 2.60 -6.03 -16.93
CA LYS A 176 2.36 -5.14 -15.80
C LYS A 176 2.30 -3.67 -16.24
N CYS A 177 3.25 -3.21 -17.07
CA CYS A 177 3.25 -1.85 -17.57
C CYS A 177 1.96 -1.50 -18.32
N LEU A 178 1.46 -2.40 -19.16
CA LEU A 178 0.19 -2.23 -19.87
C LEU A 178 -1.02 -2.19 -18.92
N ALA A 179 -1.03 -3.04 -17.89
CA ALA A 179 -2.09 -3.03 -16.87
C ALA A 179 -2.08 -1.74 -16.03
N GLU A 180 -0.90 -1.24 -15.66
CA GLU A 180 -0.74 0.00 -14.88
C GLU A 180 -1.12 1.25 -15.68
N THR A 181 -0.73 1.33 -16.96
CA THR A 181 -1.13 2.44 -17.84
C THR A 181 -2.64 2.46 -18.07
N SER A 182 -3.26 1.29 -18.30
CA SER A 182 -4.72 1.16 -18.39
C SER A 182 -5.44 1.62 -17.12
N ARG A 183 -4.95 1.22 -15.93
CA ARG A 183 -5.52 1.62 -14.64
C ARG A 183 -5.37 3.12 -14.38
N LYS A 184 -4.22 3.72 -14.71
CA LYS A 184 -3.99 5.17 -14.63
C LYS A 184 -4.95 5.93 -15.55
N ASN A 185 -5.12 5.47 -16.79
CA ASN A 185 -6.06 6.06 -17.75
C ASN A 185 -7.51 6.01 -17.23
N ARG A 186 -7.94 4.87 -16.68
CA ARG A 186 -9.27 4.71 -16.07
C ARG A 186 -9.49 5.68 -14.89
N ASN A 187 -8.49 5.81 -14.00
CA ASN A 187 -8.57 6.73 -12.86
C ASN A 187 -8.57 8.21 -13.29
N ARG A 188 -7.80 8.56 -14.33
CA ARG A 188 -7.79 9.91 -14.92
C ARG A 188 -9.19 10.24 -15.48
N ARG A 189 -9.78 9.33 -16.26
CA ARG A 189 -11.16 9.47 -16.77
C ARG A 189 -12.18 9.64 -15.64
N ARG A 190 -12.13 8.82 -14.59
CA ARG A 190 -13.01 8.95 -13.41
C ARG A 190 -12.91 10.32 -12.75
N ARG A 191 -11.69 10.85 -12.53
CA ARG A 191 -11.49 12.18 -11.94
C ARG A 191 -12.02 13.30 -12.82
N LEU A 192 -11.83 13.19 -14.14
CA LEU A 192 -12.40 14.13 -15.12
C LEU A 192 -13.92 14.11 -15.08
N ASN A 193 -14.55 12.93 -15.02
CA ASN A 193 -16.00 12.82 -14.92
C ASN A 193 -16.53 13.42 -13.62
N VAL A 194 -15.92 13.12 -12.46
CA VAL A 194 -16.31 13.72 -11.17
C VAL A 194 -16.20 15.25 -11.21
N ARG A 195 -15.14 15.79 -11.83
CA ARG A 195 -15.01 17.25 -12.00
C ARG A 195 -16.10 17.83 -12.90
N LYS A 196 -16.40 17.17 -14.02
CA LYS A 196 -17.47 17.59 -14.94
C LYS A 196 -18.83 17.60 -14.24
N THR A 197 -19.18 16.52 -13.54
CA THR A 197 -20.43 16.43 -12.77
C THR A 197 -20.50 17.48 -11.67
N ALA A 198 -19.41 17.76 -10.96
CA ALA A 198 -19.37 18.82 -9.94
C ALA A 198 -19.55 20.22 -10.55
N THR A 199 -18.93 20.51 -11.71
CA THR A 199 -19.15 21.79 -12.42
C THR A 199 -20.57 21.92 -12.95
N GLU A 200 -21.18 20.82 -13.38
CA GLU A 200 -22.56 20.79 -13.87
C GLU A 200 -23.56 21.00 -12.73
N GLN A 201 -23.37 20.32 -11.59
CA GLN A 201 -24.15 20.56 -10.36
C GLN A 201 -24.01 22.00 -9.85
N LEU A 202 -22.80 22.57 -9.86
CA LEU A 202 -22.59 23.98 -9.50
C LEU A 202 -23.30 24.92 -10.47
N ARG A 203 -23.27 24.63 -11.78
CA ARG A 203 -23.96 25.43 -12.80
C ARG A 203 -25.48 25.40 -12.59
N THR A 204 -26.05 24.23 -12.33
CA THR A 204 -27.50 24.08 -12.04
C THR A 204 -27.89 24.76 -10.73
N ALA A 205 -27.03 24.72 -9.70
CA ALA A 205 -27.30 25.37 -8.41
C ALA A 205 -27.17 26.90 -8.47
N LEU A 206 -26.29 27.44 -9.32
CA LEU A 206 -26.05 28.88 -9.46
C LEU A 206 -26.97 29.55 -10.48
N PHE A 207 -27.50 28.80 -11.45
CA PHE A 207 -28.44 29.29 -12.45
C PHE A 207 -29.69 28.39 -12.50
N PRO A 208 -30.59 28.46 -11.50
CA PRO A 208 -31.89 27.83 -11.62
C PRO A 208 -32.66 28.55 -12.74
N ILE A 209 -32.88 27.88 -13.87
CA ILE A 209 -33.78 28.38 -14.90
C ILE A 209 -35.18 28.43 -14.26
N LYS A 210 -35.66 29.64 -13.93
CA LYS A 210 -37.10 29.87 -13.71
C LYS A 210 -37.77 29.82 -15.07
N ILE A 211 -38.28 28.66 -15.45
CA ILE A 211 -39.39 28.63 -16.40
C ILE A 211 -40.63 28.90 -15.56
N THR A 212 -41.02 30.17 -15.46
CA THR A 212 -42.40 30.53 -15.12
C THR A 212 -43.16 30.51 -16.43
N ASP A 213 -43.75 29.35 -16.74
CA ASP A 213 -45.02 29.32 -17.45
C ASP A 213 -46.06 29.90 -16.49
N ASP A 214 -46.83 30.86 -16.99
CA ASP A 214 -48.21 31.24 -16.59
C ASP A 214 -48.40 32.75 -16.74
N ILE A 215 -49.04 33.16 -17.84
CA ILE A 215 -50.18 34.09 -17.77
C ILE A 215 -51.25 33.58 -18.74
N GLU A 216 -52.19 32.83 -18.18
CA GLU A 216 -53.58 32.76 -18.66
C GLU A 216 -54.27 34.14 -18.55
N ASN A 217 -55.09 34.44 -19.56
CA ASN A 217 -56.36 35.20 -19.51
C ASN A 217 -56.38 36.70 -19.15
N GLY A 218 -56.93 37.51 -20.07
CA GLY A 218 -57.45 38.85 -19.75
C GLY A 218 -57.83 39.77 -20.92
N ASN A 219 -58.80 39.36 -21.75
CA ASN A 219 -59.85 40.15 -22.48
C ASN A 219 -60.16 39.62 -23.88
#